data_AF-A0A349NIT6-F1
#
_entry.id   AF-A0A349NIT6-F1
#
_cell.length_a   1.000
_cell.length_b   1.000
_cell.length_c   1.000
_cell.angle_alpha   90.00
_cell.angle_beta   90.00
_cell.angle_gamma   90.00
#
_symmetry.space_group_name_H-M   'P 1'
#
loop_
_entity.id
_entity.type
_entity.pdbx_description
1 polymer ?
#
loop_
_entity_poly.entity_id
_entity_poly.type
_entity_poly.pdbx_seq_one_letter_code
_entity_poly.pdbx_strand_id
1 'polypeptide(L)' 'MFTQFEDVLLDYGQLRRIINTENAEWKSKLESCNCVCLILDKHTGKQYVGSTYNTKGIWGRWKEYAEHGHGEDKD' A
#
# COMPACT_ATOMS: atom_id res chain seq x y z
N MET A 1 -4.54 14.70 1.20
CA MET A 1 -5.28 14.84 -0.07
C MET A 1 -4.57 13.99 -1.09
N PHE A 2 -5.27 13.14 -1.84
CA PHE A 2 -4.66 12.31 -2.87
C PHE A 2 -4.50 13.14 -4.15
N THR A 3 -3.28 13.30 -4.66
CA THR A 3 -2.99 14.07 -5.88
C THR A 3 -2.96 13.16 -7.10
N GLN A 4 -1.99 12.24 -7.17
CA GLN A 4 -1.77 11.32 -8.28
C GLN A 4 -0.96 10.10 -7.80
N PHE A 5 -1.11 8.95 -8.46
CA PHE A 5 -0.47 7.69 -8.03
C PHE A 5 1.08 7.80 -7.94
N GLU A 6 1.70 8.56 -8.85
CA GLU A 6 3.15 8.76 -8.91
C GLU A 6 3.72 9.60 -7.75
N ASP A 7 2.87 10.41 -7.10
CA ASP A 7 3.27 11.26 -5.97
C ASP A 7 2.94 10.61 -4.61
N VAL A 8 2.41 9.39 -4.61
CA VAL A 8 2.02 8.73 -3.36
C VAL A 8 3.24 8.13 -2.68
N LEU A 9 3.88 8.95 -1.86
CA LEU A 9 4.90 8.51 -0.90
C LEU A 9 4.31 8.62 0.51
N LEU A 10 3.99 7.47 1.11
CA LEU A 10 3.45 7.39 2.47
C LEU A 10 4.45 6.69 3.38
N ASP A 11 4.65 7.23 4.58
CA ASP A 11 5.26 6.45 5.65
C ASP A 11 4.27 5.45 6.26
N TYR A 12 4.79 4.49 7.02
CA TYR A 12 3.98 3.43 7.63
C TYR A 12 2.86 3.96 8.53
N GLY A 13 3.11 5.04 9.27
CA GLY A 13 2.10 5.64 10.16
C GLY A 13 0.96 6.30 9.37
N GLN A 14 1.29 7.02 8.30
CA GLN A 14 0.31 7.60 7.39
C GLN A 14 -0.54 6.54 6.72
N LEU A 15 0.11 5.49 6.20
CA LEU A 15 -0.56 4.35 5.58
C LEU A 15 -1.54 3.69 6.55
N ARG A 16 -1.06 3.34 7.75
CA ARG A 16 -1.88 2.69 8.78
C ARG A 16 -3.09 3.54 9.17
N ARG A 17 -2.93 4.87 9.25
CA ARG A 17 -4.05 5.78 9.52
C ARG A 17 -5.10 5.75 8.41
N ILE A 18 -4.68 5.78 7.14
CA ILE A 18 -5.58 5.74 5.97
C ILE A 18 -6.36 4.43 5.95
N ILE A 19 -5.69 3.30 6.18
CA ILE A 19 -6.31 1.97 6.23
C ILE A 19 -7.29 1.86 7.40
N ASN A 20 -6.88 2.24 8.62
CA ASN A 20 -7.71 2.12 9.82
C ASN A 20 -8.95 3.02 9.80
N THR A 21 -8.89 4.15 9.08
CA THR A 21 -10.02 5.07 8.95
C THR A 21 -10.94 4.73 7.77
N GLU A 22 -10.63 3.66 7.02
CA GLU A 22 -11.30 3.29 5.76
C GLU A 22 -11.56 4.51 4.87
N ASN A 23 -10.55 5.38 4.72
CA ASN A 23 -10.74 6.65 4.05
C ASN A 23 -11.31 6.45 2.63
N ALA A 24 -12.55 6.92 2.40
CA ALA A 24 -13.32 6.61 1.20
C ALA A 24 -12.67 7.11 -0.10
N GLU A 25 -12.01 8.28 -0.06
CA GLU A 25 -11.29 8.84 -1.21
C GLU A 25 -10.13 7.93 -1.62
N TRP A 26 -9.33 7.51 -0.62
CA TRP A 26 -8.18 6.64 -0.85
C TRP A 26 -8.60 5.24 -1.26
N LYS A 27 -9.61 4.66 -0.60
CA LYS A 27 -10.12 3.32 -0.89
C LYS A 27 -10.63 3.21 -2.33
N SER A 28 -11.49 4.13 -2.76
CA SER A 28 -12.03 4.12 -4.13
C SER A 28 -10.95 4.27 -5.20
N LYS A 29 -9.98 5.18 -5.00
CA LYS A 29 -8.88 5.38 -5.95
C LYS A 29 -7.96 4.16 -6.01
N LEU A 30 -7.57 3.61 -4.86
CA LEU A 30 -6.64 2.49 -4.77
C LEU A 30 -7.24 1.13 -5.16
N GLU A 31 -8.54 0.90 -4.97
CA GLU A 31 -9.23 -0.32 -5.45
C GLU A 31 -9.38 -0.34 -6.98
N SER A 32 -9.50 0.84 -7.61
CA SER A 32 -9.69 0.97 -9.06
C SER A 32 -8.43 0.73 -9.91
N CYS A 33 -7.26 0.59 -9.28
CA CYS A 33 -5.98 0.53 -9.97
C CYS A 33 -5.16 -0.70 -9.55
N ASN A 34 -4.61 -1.40 -10.53
CA ASN A 34 -3.57 -2.41 -10.35
C ASN A 34 -2.21 -1.78 -10.65
N CYS A 35 -1.21 -2.00 -9.80
CA CYS A 35 0.12 -1.45 -10.01
C CYS A 35 1.23 -2.38 -9.49
N VAL A 36 2.45 -2.05 -9.87
CA VAL A 36 3.65 -2.53 -9.19
C VAL A 36 3.99 -1.52 -8.11
N CYS A 37 4.22 -1.96 -6.87
CA CYS A 37 4.60 -1.11 -5.74
C CYS A 37 5.95 -1.56 -5.16
N LEU A 38 6.70 -0.61 -4.60
CA LEU A 38 7.95 -0.85 -3.89
C LEU A 38 7.78 -0.46 -2.43
N ILE A 39 8.05 -1.38 -1.52
CA ILE A 39 8.11 -1.11 -0.09
C ILE A 39 9.58 -1.18 0.32
N LEU A 40 10.08 -0.10 0.91
CA LEU A 40 11.44 -0.03 1.46
C LEU A 40 11.39 -0.09 2.98
N ASP A 41 11.97 -1.14 3.54
CA ASP A 41 12.26 -1.17 4.97
C ASP A 41 13.47 -0.26 5.25
N LYS A 42 13.23 0.86 5.95
CA LYS A 42 14.27 1.84 6.29
C LYS A 42 15.26 1.34 7.34
N HIS A 43 14.94 0.29 8.09
CA HIS A 43 15.82 -0.24 9.12
C HIS A 43 16.82 -1.25 8.55
N THR A 44 16.37 -2.12 7.65
CA THR A 44 17.21 -3.17 7.03
C THR A 44 17.72 -2.83 5.64
N GLY A 45 17.13 -1.83 4.97
CA GLY A 45 17.40 -1.48 3.57
C GLY A 45 16.79 -2.45 2.56
N LYS A 46 16.04 -3.46 3.01
CA LYS A 46 15.39 -4.43 2.13
C LYS A 46 14.28 -3.78 1.31
N GLN A 47 14.23 -4.18 0.05
CA GLN A 47 13.27 -3.72 -0.93
C GLN A 47 12.33 -4.87 -1.28
N TYR A 48 11.03 -4.62 -1.18
CA TYR A 48 9.98 -5.58 -1.48
C TYR A 48 9.17 -5.06 -2.65
N VAL A 49 9.21 -5.79 -3.77
CA VAL A 49 8.46 -5.44 -4.98
C VAL A 49 7.17 -6.23 -4.99
N GLY A 50 6.06 -5.51 -4.91
CA GLY A 50 4.73 -6.07 -4.97
C GLY A 50 4.02 -5.78 -6.28
N SER A 51 3.15 -6.69 -6.68
CA SER A 51 2.21 -6.46 -7.78
C SER A 51 0.79 -6.80 -7.33
N THR A 52 -0.20 -6.10 -7.88
CA THR A 52 -1.61 -6.35 -7.63
C THR A 52 -2.30 -6.80 -8.91
N TYR A 53 -3.01 -7.94 -8.84
CA TYR A 53 -3.69 -8.55 -9.98
C TYR A 53 -5.19 -8.79 -9.71
N ASN A 54 -5.68 -8.35 -8.55
CA ASN A 54 -6.98 -8.74 -8.00
C ASN A 54 -7.94 -7.55 -7.95
N THR A 55 -9.24 -7.80 -7.79
CA THR A 55 -10.29 -6.75 -7.74
C THR A 55 -10.20 -5.79 -6.54
N LYS A 56 -9.27 -6.04 -5.61
CA LYS A 56 -8.99 -5.16 -4.46
C LYS A 56 -7.90 -4.11 -4.74
N GLY A 57 -7.29 -4.14 -5.93
CA GLY A 57 -6.26 -3.19 -6.36
C GLY A 57 -5.11 -3.04 -5.36
N ILE A 58 -4.55 -1.83 -5.28
CA ILE A 58 -3.49 -1.44 -4.34
C ILE A 58 -3.99 -1.51 -2.89
N TRP A 59 -5.26 -1.17 -2.66
CA TRP A 59 -5.86 -1.11 -1.32
C TRP A 59 -5.72 -2.43 -0.56
N GLY A 60 -5.97 -3.57 -1.23
CA GLY A 60 -5.83 -4.90 -0.63
C GLY A 60 -4.43 -5.15 -0.09
N ARG A 61 -3.40 -4.94 -0.93
CA ARG A 61 -1.99 -5.19 -0.55
C ARG A 61 -1.49 -4.24 0.53
N TRP A 62 -1.91 -2.98 0.45
CA TRP A 62 -1.55 -1.95 1.44
C TRP A 62 -2.21 -2.20 2.80
N LYS A 63 -3.45 -2.69 2.79
CA LYS A 63 -4.13 -3.14 4.01
C LYS A 63 -3.39 -4.31 4.65
N GLU A 64 -3.04 -5.34 3.88
CA GLU A 64 -2.28 -6.49 4.38
C GLU A 64 -0.93 -6.06 5.00
N TYR A 65 -0.19 -5.18 4.33
CA TYR A 65 1.08 -4.65 4.84
C TYR A 65 0.89 -3.79 6.11
N ALA A 66 -0.14 -2.94 6.17
CA ALA A 66 -0.42 -2.11 7.33
C ALA A 66 -0.90 -2.92 8.56
N GLU A 67 -1.50 -4.09 8.34
CA GLU A 67 -2.00 -4.98 9.39
C GLU A 67 -0.91 -5.92 9.92
N HIS A 68 -0.05 -6.47 9.05
CA HIS A 68 0.91 -7.52 9.42
C HIS A 68 2.36 -7.03 9.47
N GLY A 69 2.64 -5.81 8.99
CA GLY A 69 3.99 -5.25 8.86
C GLY A 69 4.82 -5.86 7.73
N HIS A 70 4.34 -6.94 7.08
CA HIS A 70 4.97 -7.65 5.98
C HIS A 70 3.84 -8.14 5.04
N GLY A 71 3.95 -7.88 3.74
CA GLY A 71 2.91 -8.22 2.76
C GLY A 71 3.12 -9.61 2.17
N GLU A 72 3.02 -10.66 2.99
CA GLU A 72 3.13 -12.09 2.61
C GLU A 72 4.17 -12.45 1.53
N ASP A 73 5.28 -11.69 1.42
CA ASP A 73 6.38 -12.05 0.52
C ASP A 73 7.07 -13.26 1.15
N LYS A 74 6.79 -14.43 0.56
CA LYS A 74 7.58 -15.64 0.81
C LYS A 74 9.00 -15.35 0.33
N ASP A 75 9.97 -15.47 1.24
CA ASP A 75 11.36 -15.72 0.87
C ASP A 75 11.46 -16.86 -0.17
#